data_AF-A0A839K244-F1
#
_entry.id   AF-A0A839K244-F1
#
_cell.length_a   1.000
_cell.length_b   1.000
_cell.length_c   1.000
_cell.angle_alpha   90.00
_cell.angle_beta   90.00
_cell.angle_gamma   90.00
#
_symmetry.space_group_name_H-M   'P 1'
#
loop_
_entity.id
_entity.type
_entity.pdbx_description
1 polymer ?
#
loop_
_entity_poly.entity_id
_entity_poly.type
_entity_poly.pdbx_seq_one_letter_code
_entity_poly.pdbx_strand_id
1 'polypeptide(L)'
;MRKSKKKAIASINNREATFGVYCIAFASNPGNLFDIMDANELLFPHYSKYDIRIAGLAKGKEEALELVVDMLMEVYRETGDFDVRTYFT
;
A
#
# COMPACT_ATOMS: atom_id res chain seq x y z
N MET A 1 -7.47 16.77 -3.74
CA MET A 1 -6.66 15.63 -3.24
C MET A 1 -6.88 15.27 -1.76
N ARG A 2 -6.87 16.20 -0.77
CA ARG A 2 -6.99 15.81 0.65
C ARG A 2 -8.30 15.11 1.06
N LYS A 3 -9.45 15.50 0.51
CA LYS A 3 -10.76 14.88 0.83
C LYS A 3 -10.88 13.44 0.28
N SER A 4 -10.36 13.16 -0.91
CA SER A 4 -10.46 11.83 -1.53
C SER A 4 -9.60 10.79 -0.80
N LYS A 5 -8.37 11.15 -0.39
CA LYS A 5 -7.50 10.25 0.40
C LYS A 5 -8.13 9.88 1.75
N LYS A 6 -8.68 10.86 2.48
CA LYS A 6 -9.38 10.60 3.75
C LYS A 6 -10.59 9.67 3.57
N LYS A 7 -11.37 9.87 2.50
CA LYS A 7 -12.49 8.99 2.17
C LYS A 7 -12.02 7.56 1.87
N ALA A 8 -10.97 7.40 1.07
CA ALA A 8 -10.43 6.08 0.76
C ALA A 8 -9.95 5.34 2.02
N ILE A 9 -9.22 6.02 2.91
CA ILE A 9 -8.77 5.45 4.19
C ILE A 9 -9.97 5.05 5.05
N ALA A 10 -11.00 5.89 5.15
CA ALA A 10 -12.21 5.59 5.91
C ALA A 10 -12.92 4.35 5.35
N SER A 11 -13.10 4.26 4.03
CA SER A 11 -13.73 3.09 3.39
C SER A 11 -12.92 1.81 3.61
N ILE A 12 -11.59 1.86 3.49
CA ILE A 12 -10.72 0.70 3.76
C ILE A 12 -10.88 0.24 5.22
N ASN A 13 -10.78 1.16 6.18
CA ASN A 13 -10.90 0.85 7.60
C ASN A 13 -12.28 0.30 7.97
N ASN A 14 -13.33 0.80 7.33
CA ASN A 14 -14.71 0.35 7.55
C ASN A 14 -15.07 -0.91 6.75
N ARG A 15 -14.15 -1.49 5.96
CA ARG A 15 -14.42 -2.59 5.02
C ARG A 15 -15.57 -2.28 4.05
N GLU A 16 -15.56 -1.08 3.52
CA GLU A 16 -16.47 -0.63 2.47
C GLU A 16 -15.77 -0.65 1.12
N ALA A 17 -16.52 -0.97 0.06
CA ALA A 17 -15.99 -0.95 -1.29
C ALA A 17 -15.54 0.46 -1.72
N THR A 18 -14.39 0.53 -2.38
CA THR A 18 -13.82 1.76 -2.92
C THR A 18 -13.20 1.51 -4.29
N PHE A 19 -13.49 2.36 -5.27
CA PHE A 19 -13.11 2.10 -6.65
C PHE A 19 -11.90 2.89 -7.08
N GLY A 20 -11.01 2.23 -7.85
CA GLY A 20 -9.83 2.84 -8.42
C GLY A 20 -8.81 3.28 -7.36
N VAL A 21 -8.80 2.62 -6.20
CA VAL A 21 -7.81 2.83 -5.14
C VAL A 21 -6.97 1.58 -5.03
N TYR A 22 -5.65 1.75 -5.09
CA TYR A 22 -4.68 0.69 -4.91
C TYR A 22 -3.91 0.92 -3.61
N CYS A 23 -3.64 -0.18 -2.91
CA CYS A 23 -2.87 -0.20 -1.68
C CYS A 23 -1.45 -0.70 -1.97
N ILE A 24 -0.47 -0.01 -1.40
CA ILE A 24 0.91 -0.47 -1.33
C ILE A 24 1.10 -0.96 0.09
N ALA A 25 1.16 -2.28 0.26
CA ALA A 25 1.35 -2.94 1.54
C ALA A 25 2.75 -3.52 1.63
N PHE A 26 3.29 -3.65 2.84
CA PHE A 26 4.48 -4.48 3.00
C PHE A 26 4.18 -5.89 2.55
N ALA A 27 5.12 -6.48 1.79
CA ALA A 27 4.83 -7.74 1.13
C ALA A 27 4.43 -8.85 2.11
N SER A 28 3.51 -9.69 1.70
CA SER A 28 3.07 -10.88 2.42
C SER A 28 4.21 -11.92 2.58
N ASN A 29 5.17 -11.92 1.65
CA ASN A 29 6.35 -12.76 1.68
C ASN A 29 7.62 -11.95 2.04
N PRO A 30 8.48 -12.42 2.95
CA PRO A 30 9.68 -11.70 3.39
C PRO A 30 10.72 -11.46 2.28
N GLY A 31 10.68 -12.22 1.18
CA GLY A 31 11.59 -12.02 0.04
C GLY A 31 11.20 -10.86 -0.89
N ASN A 32 10.03 -10.26 -0.70
CA ASN A 32 9.52 -9.14 -1.49
C ASN A 32 9.47 -7.85 -0.64
N LEU A 33 9.48 -6.70 -1.31
CA LEU A 33 9.47 -5.38 -0.66
C LEU A 33 8.03 -4.91 -0.38
N PHE A 34 7.23 -4.77 -1.44
CA PHE A 34 5.84 -4.35 -1.38
C PHE A 34 4.94 -5.24 -2.23
N ASP A 35 3.69 -5.39 -1.77
CA ASP A 35 2.58 -5.89 -2.58
C ASP A 35 1.72 -4.71 -3.03
N ILE A 36 1.36 -4.68 -4.31
CA ILE A 36 0.41 -3.72 -4.90
C ILE A 36 -0.89 -4.46 -5.15
N MET A 37 -1.97 -4.02 -4.51
CA MET A 37 -3.28 -4.69 -4.57
C MET A 37 -4.43 -3.68 -4.72
N ASP A 38 -5.53 -4.09 -5.36
CA ASP A 38 -6.75 -3.27 -5.36
C ASP A 38 -7.31 -3.22 -3.93
N ALA A 39 -7.76 -2.05 -3.49
CA ALA A 39 -8.24 -1.87 -2.11
C ALA A 39 -9.45 -2.78 -1.78
N ASN A 40 -10.24 -3.19 -2.77
CA ASN A 40 -11.36 -4.12 -2.55
C ASN A 40 -10.90 -5.55 -2.31
N GLU A 41 -9.65 -5.90 -2.61
CA GLU A 41 -9.11 -7.22 -2.24
C GLU A 41 -9.18 -7.42 -0.73
N LEU A 42 -9.00 -6.36 0.07
CA LEU A 42 -9.11 -6.38 1.54
C LEU A 42 -10.50 -6.81 2.06
N LEU A 43 -11.53 -6.81 1.19
CA LEU A 43 -12.86 -7.31 1.51
C LEU A 43 -12.94 -8.84 1.46
N PHE A 44 -11.97 -9.50 0.82
CA PHE A 44 -11.97 -10.95 0.72
C PHE A 44 -11.77 -11.59 2.10
N PRO A 45 -12.54 -12.65 2.44
CA PRO A 45 -12.50 -13.26 3.77
C PRO A 45 -11.12 -13.73 4.21
N HIS A 46 -10.24 -14.12 3.29
CA HIS A 46 -8.91 -14.61 3.64
C HIS A 46 -8.04 -13.52 4.28
N TYR A 47 -8.14 -12.26 3.84
CA TYR A 47 -7.40 -11.13 4.40
C TYR A 47 -7.85 -10.75 5.81
N SER A 48 -9.01 -11.24 6.26
CA SER A 48 -9.48 -10.97 7.63
C SER A 48 -8.60 -11.53 8.75
N LYS A 49 -7.72 -12.49 8.40
CA LYS A 49 -6.82 -13.17 9.33
C LYS A 49 -5.40 -12.61 9.32
N TYR A 50 -5.09 -11.69 8.40
CA TYR A 50 -3.75 -11.14 8.21
C TYR A 50 -3.72 -9.68 8.68
N ASP A 51 -2.63 -9.31 9.36
CA ASP A 51 -2.35 -7.92 9.71
C ASP A 51 -1.63 -7.25 8.53
N ILE A 52 -2.40 -6.62 7.66
CA ILE A 52 -1.88 -5.96 6.45
C ILE A 52 -1.53 -4.52 6.79
N ARG A 53 -0.24 -4.22 6.72
CA ARG A 53 0.28 -2.87 6.94
C ARG A 53 0.43 -2.14 5.61
N ILE A 54 -0.44 -1.16 5.39
CA ILE A 54 -0.45 -0.31 4.20
C ILE A 54 0.49 0.88 4.40
N ALA A 55 1.51 0.98 3.56
CA ALA A 55 2.48 2.09 3.56
C ALA A 55 2.05 3.22 2.61
N GLY A 56 1.28 2.91 1.56
CA GLY A 56 0.88 3.89 0.54
C GLY A 56 -0.48 3.62 -0.09
N LEU A 57 -1.07 4.66 -0.68
CA LEU A 57 -2.33 4.61 -1.43
C LEU A 57 -2.19 5.42 -2.72
N ALA A 58 -2.68 4.88 -3.83
CA ALA A 58 -2.66 5.52 -5.16
C ALA A 58 -4.01 5.37 -5.88
N LYS A 59 -4.29 6.25 -6.86
CA LYS A 59 -5.52 6.20 -7.65
C LYS A 59 -5.27 5.50 -8.99
N GLY A 60 -5.33 4.17 -8.94
CA GLY A 60 -5.11 3.31 -10.10
C GLY A 60 -3.77 2.58 -10.02
N LYS A 61 -3.61 1.61 -10.92
CA LYS A 61 -2.46 0.69 -10.88
C LYS A 61 -1.17 1.36 -11.33
N GLU A 62 -1.22 2.16 -12.39
CA GLU A 62 -0.05 2.91 -12.89
C GLU A 62 0.50 3.87 -11.84
N GLU A 63 -0.36 4.69 -11.20
CA GLU A 63 0.07 5.59 -10.12
C GLU A 63 0.63 4.80 -8.91
N ALA A 64 0.12 3.59 -8.65
CA ALA A 64 0.66 2.74 -7.60
C ALA A 64 2.08 2.24 -7.94
N LEU A 65 2.33 1.89 -9.20
CA LEU A 65 3.66 1.48 -9.66
C LEU A 65 4.66 2.63 -9.57
N GLU A 66 4.27 3.83 -10.02
CA GLU A 66 5.09 5.04 -9.91
C GLU A 66 5.41 5.35 -8.44
N LEU A 67 4.40 5.28 -7.56
CA LEU A 67 4.58 5.52 -6.13
C LEU A 67 5.52 4.48 -5.48
N VAL A 68 5.45 3.21 -5.87
CA VAL A 68 6.42 2.21 -5.38
C VAL A 68 7.84 2.54 -5.83
N VAL A 69 8.04 2.95 -7.08
CA VAL A 69 9.37 3.38 -7.56
C VAL A 69 9.88 4.55 -6.75
N ASP A 70 9.04 5.57 -6.51
CA ASP A 70 9.42 6.75 -5.73
C ASP A 70 9.81 6.37 -4.29
N MET A 71 9.02 5.52 -3.64
CA MET A 71 9.29 5.01 -2.29
C MET A 71 10.61 4.23 -2.23
N LEU A 72 10.87 3.34 -3.20
CA LEU A 72 12.12 2.57 -3.24
C LEU A 72 13.34 3.46 -3.48
N MET A 73 13.23 4.43 -4.38
CA MET A 73 14.31 5.38 -4.65
C MET A 73 14.57 6.30 -3.46
N GLU A 74 13.55 6.64 -2.67
CA GLU A 74 13.74 7.35 -1.40
C GLU A 74 14.56 6.52 -0.41
N VAL A 75 14.12 5.30 -0.10
CA VAL A 75 14.82 4.40 0.82
C VAL A 75 16.28 4.21 0.40
N TYR A 76 16.51 3.97 -0.88
CA TYR A 76 17.87 3.78 -1.41
C TYR A 76 18.74 5.02 -1.30
N ARG A 77 18.19 6.21 -1.58
CA ARG A 77 18.96 7.47 -1.45
C ARG A 77 19.36 7.76 0.00
N GLU A 78 18.48 7.48 0.96
CA GLU A 78 18.72 7.80 2.36
C GLU A 78 19.55 6.73 3.09
N THR A 79 19.42 5.46 2.70
CA THR A 79 20.02 4.34 3.44
C THR A 79 21.09 3.57 2.67
N GLY A 80 21.11 3.66 1.33
CA GLY A 80 21.95 2.83 0.46
C GLY A 80 21.46 1.38 0.30
N ASP A 81 20.30 1.03 0.86
CA ASP A 81 19.69 -0.30 0.83
C ASP A 81 18.19 -0.22 0.52
N PHE A 82 17.48 -1.35 0.54
CA PHE A 82 16.04 -1.47 0.29
C PHE A 82 15.28 -2.07 1.49
N ASP A 83 15.74 -1.87 2.72
CA ASP A 83 14.98 -2.26 3.92
C ASP A 83 13.79 -1.32 4.16
N VAL A 84 12.76 -1.50 3.34
CA VAL A 84 11.52 -0.71 3.37
C VAL A 84 10.76 -0.86 4.69
N ARG A 85 10.89 -2.00 5.38
CA ARG A 85 10.12 -2.26 6.61
C ARG A 85 10.66 -1.46 7.77
N THR A 86 11.97 -1.47 7.93
CA THR A 86 12.66 -0.67 8.95
C THR A 86 12.55 0.82 8.66
N TYR A 87 12.61 1.22 7.38
CA TYR A 87 12.54 2.64 7.01
C TYR A 87 11.15 3.28 7.26
N PHE A 88 10.07 2.56 6.95
CA PHE A 88 8.69 3.09 7.03
C PHE A 88 7.93 2.70 8.33
N THR A 89 8.60 2.13 9.34
CA THR A 89 8.01 1.79 10.66
C THR A 89 8.64 2.63 11.77
#